data_AF-A0A7S0WT79-F1
#
_entry.id   AF-A0A7S0WT79-F1
#
_cell.length_a   1.000
_cell.length_b   1.000
_cell.length_c   1.000
_cell.angle_alpha   90.00
_cell.angle_beta   90.00
_cell.angle_gamma   90.00
#
_symmetry.space_group_name_H-M   'P 1'
#
loop_
_entity.id
_entity.type
_entity.pdbx_description
1 polymer ?
#
loop_
_entity_poly.entity_id
_entity_poly.type
_entity_poly.pdbx_seq_one_letter_code
_entity_poly.pdbx_strand_id
1 'polypeptide(L)'
;EGGGLPIAAAAAARRLRPRDAGAALQGGGLRGYGAAFAAAMVAVRVAMRLPSMHEGDNWYLWHYGRSHLEPLPPNAMLVVWGDLQQFSVRYLQLCEGYRTDVSVIDLAMASYHWYVPNQRSNLPRVHFPGEAYHPFPPLSPIPAFSLADLFDANAARMPMYTLPPPHNDISWQQRYRLLPVGILRRAMRREANTSLAEWIKHSSNALPTFPMPNASRYGVGTWEARMKEEAHSNIYAYVHDLLTEAARNSDQESIKHAVQVLESTIRQQTPHPDPNFVFHLGYAYQELLKLSRAAADLDRMITSFRTFLQAAPPSDERRKQVVGILDFYQRPRV
;
A
#
# COMPACT_ATOMS: atom_id res chain seq x y z
N GLU A 1 24.22 -17.69 -26.42
CA GLU A 1 23.65 -16.39 -26.84
C GLU A 1 23.98 -15.40 -25.73
N GLY A 2 25.10 -14.66 -25.79
CA GLY A 2 25.36 -13.52 -26.66
C GLY A 2 24.90 -12.25 -25.93
N GLY A 3 25.73 -11.29 -25.52
CA GLY A 3 27.18 -11.14 -25.52
C GLY A 3 27.55 -10.02 -24.54
N GLY A 4 28.63 -10.22 -23.77
CA GLY A 4 29.19 -9.20 -22.89
C GLY A 4 29.99 -8.18 -23.69
N LEU A 5 29.69 -6.90 -23.52
CA LEU A 5 30.48 -5.78 -24.04
C LEU A 5 31.82 -5.69 -23.27
N PRO A 6 32.96 -5.66 -23.96
CA PRO A 6 34.26 -5.50 -23.32
C PRO A 6 34.55 -4.03 -23.00
N ILE A 7 35.17 -3.83 -21.85
CA ILE A 7 35.77 -2.59 -21.36
C ILE A 7 36.89 -2.17 -22.32
N ALA A 8 36.65 -1.18 -23.18
CA ALA A 8 37.68 -0.58 -24.03
C ALA A 8 37.37 0.91 -24.28
N ALA A 9 37.60 1.77 -23.30
CA ALA A 9 37.66 3.22 -23.49
C ALA A 9 38.49 3.96 -22.42
N ALA A 10 39.58 3.35 -21.93
CA ALA A 10 40.44 3.93 -20.89
C ALA A 10 41.86 4.30 -21.36
N ALA A 11 42.13 4.36 -22.67
CA ALA A 11 43.48 4.59 -23.17
C ALA A 11 43.53 5.62 -24.32
N ALA A 12 43.16 6.87 -24.04
CA ALA A 12 43.49 8.00 -24.93
C ALA A 12 43.71 9.33 -24.19
N ALA A 13 44.03 9.29 -22.89
CA ALA A 13 44.32 10.48 -22.08
C ALA A 13 45.76 10.45 -21.58
N ARG A 14 46.75 10.47 -22.47
CA ARG A 14 48.12 10.81 -22.06
C ARG A 14 48.94 11.36 -23.22
N ARG A 15 49.47 12.57 -22.98
CA ARG A 15 50.51 13.31 -23.71
C ARG A 15 50.02 14.24 -24.83
N LEU A 16 49.46 15.37 -24.41
CA LEU A 16 49.74 16.65 -25.09
C LEU A 16 50.59 17.49 -24.14
N ARG A 17 51.84 17.76 -24.55
CA ARG A 17 52.80 18.61 -23.83
C ARG A 17 52.33 20.07 -23.91
N PRO A 18 52.47 20.88 -22.84
CA PRO A 18 52.20 22.31 -22.89
C PRO A 18 53.47 23.04 -23.34
N ARG A 19 53.70 23.11 -24.66
CA ARG A 19 54.56 24.13 -25.26
C ARG A 19 53.86 24.56 -26.55
N ASP A 20 53.77 25.88 -26.71
CA ASP A 20 53.06 26.62 -27.78
C ASP A 20 51.68 27.19 -27.41
N ALA A 21 51.43 27.48 -26.12
CA ALA A 21 50.37 28.42 -25.70
C ALA A 21 50.91 29.87 -25.62
N GLY A 22 51.56 30.33 -26.68
CA GLY A 22 52.27 31.60 -26.74
C GLY A 22 52.00 32.37 -28.03
N ALA A 23 50.76 32.43 -28.50
CA ALA A 23 50.34 33.40 -29.51
C ALA A 23 48.81 33.58 -29.48
N ALA A 24 48.39 34.74 -29.00
CA ALA A 24 47.17 35.44 -29.39
C ALA A 24 45.84 34.64 -29.42
N LEU A 25 45.31 34.34 -28.23
CA LEU A 25 43.88 34.58 -27.97
C LEU A 25 43.78 35.57 -26.80
N GLN A 26 44.28 36.79 -27.04
CA GLN A 26 43.81 37.98 -26.36
C GLN A 26 42.35 38.19 -26.78
N GLY A 27 41.43 37.58 -26.04
CA GLY A 27 40.00 37.67 -26.26
C GLY A 27 39.27 37.43 -24.95
N GLY A 28 39.55 38.24 -23.93
CA GLY A 28 38.92 38.16 -22.61
C GLY A 28 37.38 38.20 -22.65
N GLY A 29 36.80 38.72 -23.73
CA GLY A 29 35.35 38.72 -23.96
C GLY A 29 34.75 37.33 -24.21
N LEU A 30 35.34 36.49 -25.06
CA LEU A 30 34.73 35.22 -25.51
C LEU A 30 34.61 34.17 -24.38
N ARG A 31 35.55 34.15 -23.43
CA ARG A 31 35.45 33.29 -22.23
C ARG A 31 34.38 33.76 -21.25
N GLY A 32 34.19 35.07 -21.12
CA GLY A 32 33.12 35.66 -20.32
C GLY A 32 31.72 35.38 -20.90
N TYR A 33 31.57 35.50 -22.22
CA TYR A 33 30.32 35.18 -22.92
C TYR A 33 29.97 33.68 -22.83
N GLY A 34 30.96 32.80 -22.94
CA GLY A 34 30.75 31.36 -22.76
C GLY A 34 30.27 31.00 -21.36
N ALA A 35 30.87 31.60 -20.32
CA ALA A 35 30.45 31.38 -18.93
C ALA A 35 29.06 31.96 -18.63
N ALA A 36 28.76 33.18 -19.13
CA ALA A 36 27.44 33.80 -18.99
C ALA A 36 26.35 33.00 -19.70
N PHE A 37 26.63 32.49 -20.90
CA PHE A 37 25.71 31.63 -21.64
C PHE A 37 25.45 30.30 -20.91
N ALA A 38 26.49 29.65 -20.38
CA ALA A 38 26.34 28.43 -19.59
C ALA A 38 25.51 28.68 -18.31
N ALA A 39 25.79 29.76 -17.58
CA ALA A 39 25.01 30.16 -16.41
C ALA A 39 23.55 30.45 -16.76
N ALA A 40 23.29 31.13 -17.88
CA ALA A 40 21.94 31.38 -18.38
C ALA A 40 21.22 30.07 -18.73
N MET A 41 21.88 29.10 -19.38
CA MET A 41 21.27 27.80 -19.65
C MET A 41 20.92 27.05 -18.36
N VAL A 42 21.80 27.07 -17.36
CA VAL A 42 21.51 26.46 -16.04
C VAL A 42 20.34 27.16 -15.37
N ALA A 43 20.34 28.50 -15.34
CA ALA A 43 19.26 29.29 -14.74
C ALA A 43 17.91 29.01 -15.43
N VAL A 44 17.89 28.96 -16.77
CA VAL A 44 16.69 28.62 -17.56
C VAL A 44 16.24 27.19 -17.25
N ARG A 45 17.16 26.22 -17.19
CA ARG A 45 16.83 24.83 -16.83
C ARG A 45 16.26 24.72 -15.42
N VAL A 46 16.85 25.41 -14.44
CA VAL A 46 16.34 25.47 -13.07
C VAL A 46 14.96 26.11 -13.05
N ALA A 47 14.77 27.28 -13.67
CA ALA A 47 13.48 27.96 -13.71
C ALA A 47 12.37 27.11 -14.36
N MET A 48 12.69 26.38 -15.43
CA MET A 48 11.73 25.49 -16.10
C MET A 48 11.41 24.23 -15.29
N ARG A 49 12.33 23.75 -14.44
CA ARG A 49 12.17 22.48 -13.70
C ARG A 49 11.72 22.66 -12.26
N LEU A 50 12.01 23.80 -11.64
CA LEU A 50 11.72 24.06 -10.22
C LEU A 50 10.23 23.87 -9.88
N PRO A 51 9.25 24.35 -10.67
CA PRO A 51 7.83 24.08 -10.39
C PRO A 51 7.48 22.59 -10.39
N SER A 52 8.10 21.79 -11.28
CA SER A 52 7.88 20.34 -11.34
C SER A 52 8.59 19.55 -10.22
N MET A 53 9.49 20.19 -9.48
CA MET A 53 10.21 19.61 -8.34
C MET A 53 9.64 20.09 -6.99
N HIS A 54 8.66 20.99 -7.01
CA HIS A 54 8.10 21.56 -5.79
C HIS A 54 7.11 20.58 -5.15
N GLU A 55 7.57 19.83 -4.15
CA GLU A 55 6.77 18.87 -3.38
C GLU A 55 6.35 19.39 -1.99
N GLY A 56 6.38 20.71 -1.76
CA GLY A 56 6.05 21.32 -0.47
C GLY A 56 4.60 21.06 0.01
N ASP A 57 3.69 20.82 -0.94
CA ASP A 57 2.28 20.51 -0.68
C ASP A 57 1.96 19.02 -0.79
N ASN A 58 2.98 18.16 -0.92
CA ASN A 58 2.79 16.72 -1.05
C ASN A 58 2.65 16.05 0.32
N TRP A 59 1.41 15.99 0.81
CA TRP A 59 1.05 15.41 2.10
C TRP A 59 0.52 13.96 2.01
N TYR A 60 0.58 13.33 0.83
CA TYR A 60 -0.03 12.01 0.61
C TYR A 60 0.58 10.93 1.51
N LEU A 61 1.91 10.84 1.55
CA LEU A 61 2.61 9.86 2.39
C LEU A 61 2.47 10.16 3.88
N TRP A 62 2.37 11.44 4.25
CA TRP A 62 2.11 11.84 5.62
C TRP A 62 0.73 11.36 6.10
N HIS A 63 -0.31 11.59 5.30
CA HIS A 63 -1.66 11.10 5.60
C HIS A 63 -1.72 9.57 5.59
N TYR A 64 -1.03 8.93 4.64
CA TYR A 64 -0.90 7.49 4.59
C TYR A 64 -0.27 6.95 5.87
N GLY A 65 0.90 7.45 6.28
CA GLY A 65 1.55 7.06 7.53
C GLY A 65 0.63 7.23 8.74
N ARG A 66 -0.10 8.35 8.83
CA ARG A 66 -1.05 8.59 9.94
C ARG A 66 -2.17 7.57 9.97
N SER A 67 -2.70 7.18 8.81
CA SER A 67 -3.75 6.16 8.74
C SER A 67 -3.33 4.78 9.27
N HIS A 68 -2.03 4.50 9.39
CA HIS A 68 -1.52 3.28 10.03
C HIS A 68 -1.46 3.38 11.55
N LEU A 69 -1.25 4.58 12.08
CA LEU A 69 -1.00 4.81 13.51
C LEU A 69 -2.26 5.24 14.24
N GLU A 70 -3.04 6.16 13.66
CA GLU A 70 -4.23 6.76 14.24
C GLU A 70 -5.26 5.75 14.77
N PRO A 71 -5.63 4.67 14.05
CA PRO A 71 -6.64 3.74 14.53
C PRO A 71 -6.15 2.77 15.62
N LEU A 72 -4.85 2.76 15.92
CA LEU A 72 -4.29 1.82 16.87
C LEU A 72 -4.60 2.24 18.31
N PRO A 73 -4.95 1.30 19.21
CA PRO A 73 -5.07 1.61 20.63
C PRO A 73 -3.69 1.96 21.24
N PRO A 74 -3.65 2.58 22.42
CA PRO A 74 -2.40 2.90 23.10
C PRO A 74 -1.50 1.68 23.29
N ASN A 75 -0.20 1.86 23.11
CA ASN A 75 0.83 0.82 23.30
C ASN A 75 0.68 -0.43 22.42
N ALA A 76 0.00 -0.32 21.28
CA ALA A 76 -0.11 -1.41 20.31
C ALA A 76 1.22 -1.75 19.63
N MET A 77 1.30 -2.97 19.10
CA MET A 77 2.34 -3.37 18.15
C MET A 77 1.80 -3.28 16.73
N LEU A 78 2.54 -2.65 15.83
CA LEU A 78 2.27 -2.61 14.39
C LEU A 78 3.39 -3.30 13.63
N VAL A 79 3.06 -4.36 12.90
CA VAL A 79 3.96 -5.01 11.95
C VAL A 79 3.73 -4.41 10.57
N VAL A 80 4.79 -3.83 10.00
CA VAL A 80 4.83 -3.31 8.64
C VAL A 80 5.76 -4.16 7.79
N TRP A 81 5.59 -4.09 6.47
CA TRP A 81 6.45 -4.79 5.55
C TRP A 81 6.62 -3.98 4.26
N GLY A 82 7.83 -3.46 4.06
CA GLY A 82 8.18 -2.68 2.88
C GLY A 82 8.42 -1.20 3.17
N ASP A 83 9.20 -0.60 2.28
CA ASP A 83 9.74 0.75 2.42
C ASP A 83 8.65 1.81 2.61
N LEU A 84 7.60 1.76 1.79
CA LEU A 84 6.53 2.74 1.80
C LEU A 84 5.88 2.85 3.19
N GLN A 85 5.52 1.71 3.78
CA GLN A 85 4.83 1.64 5.07
C GLN A 85 5.78 2.05 6.20
N GLN A 86 6.99 1.48 6.19
CA GLN A 86 7.98 1.70 7.23
C GLN A 86 8.44 3.16 7.28
N PHE A 87 8.81 3.77 6.15
CA PHE A 87 9.34 5.14 6.14
C PHE A 87 8.25 6.17 6.42
N SER A 88 7.03 5.97 5.92
CA SER A 88 5.90 6.85 6.23
C SER A 88 5.60 6.89 7.73
N VAL A 89 5.61 5.71 8.39
CA VAL A 89 5.37 5.60 9.84
C VAL A 89 6.57 6.10 10.66
N ARG A 90 7.80 5.76 10.26
CA ARG A 90 9.02 6.20 10.96
C ARG A 90 9.20 7.71 10.95
N TYR A 91 8.90 8.37 9.83
CA TYR A 91 8.95 9.82 9.75
C TYR A 91 8.05 10.46 10.82
N LEU A 92 6.81 9.99 10.94
CA LEU A 92 5.86 10.48 11.94
C LEU A 92 6.35 10.26 13.38
N GLN A 93 6.90 9.08 13.68
CA GLN A 93 7.38 8.78 15.04
C GLN A 93 8.67 9.52 15.40
N LEU A 94 9.66 9.53 14.50
CA LEU A 94 11.00 10.04 14.80
C LEU A 94 11.14 11.55 14.58
N CYS A 95 10.49 12.10 13.56
CA CYS A 95 10.60 13.51 13.22
C CYS A 95 9.49 14.35 13.89
N GLU A 96 8.26 13.81 13.95
CA GLU A 96 7.10 14.57 14.47
C GLU A 96 6.66 14.15 15.88
N GLY A 97 7.24 13.08 16.44
CA GLY A 97 6.84 12.57 17.76
C GLY A 97 5.41 12.03 17.81
N TYR A 98 4.82 11.69 16.66
CA TYR A 98 3.44 11.22 16.58
C TYR A 98 3.35 9.72 16.90
N ARG A 99 2.48 9.37 17.86
CA ARG A 99 2.19 7.96 18.27
C ARG A 99 3.46 7.13 18.55
N THR A 100 4.41 7.71 19.28
CA THR A 100 5.63 7.00 19.75
C THR A 100 5.34 5.92 20.79
N ASP A 101 4.10 5.83 21.28
CA ASP A 101 3.62 4.73 22.10
C ASP A 101 3.47 3.41 21.32
N VAL A 102 3.26 3.47 19.99
CA VAL A 102 3.11 2.28 19.15
C VAL A 102 4.48 1.69 18.84
N SER A 103 4.65 0.38 19.08
CA SER A 103 5.87 -0.34 18.70
C SER A 103 5.78 -0.81 17.25
N VAL A 104 6.59 -0.23 16.37
CA VAL A 104 6.56 -0.52 14.93
C VAL A 104 7.69 -1.47 14.56
N ILE A 105 7.33 -2.64 14.05
CA ILE A 105 8.28 -3.68 13.62
C ILE A 105 8.22 -3.77 12.11
N ASP A 106 9.37 -3.66 11.46
CA ASP A 106 9.50 -3.92 10.04
C ASP A 106 9.95 -5.35 9.83
N LEU A 107 9.03 -6.16 9.32
CA LEU A 107 9.25 -7.58 9.04
C LEU A 107 10.28 -7.80 7.92
N ALA A 108 10.33 -6.86 6.95
CA ALA A 108 11.41 -6.64 5.98
C ALA A 108 12.79 -6.75 6.62
N MET A 109 13.05 -5.75 7.44
CA MET A 109 14.33 -5.58 8.10
C MET A 109 14.58 -6.66 9.16
N ALA A 110 13.54 -7.19 9.80
CA ALA A 110 13.67 -8.27 10.78
C ALA A 110 14.32 -9.53 10.21
N SER A 111 14.30 -9.74 8.89
CA SER A 111 15.00 -10.86 8.25
C SER A 111 16.53 -10.75 8.30
N TYR A 112 17.07 -9.56 8.54
CA TYR A 112 18.51 -9.35 8.66
C TYR A 112 18.98 -9.58 10.11
N HIS A 113 20.10 -10.30 10.25
CA HIS A 113 20.68 -10.69 11.55
C HIS A 113 20.97 -9.52 12.50
N TRP A 114 21.15 -8.30 11.99
CA TRP A 114 21.42 -7.12 12.80
C TRP A 114 20.14 -6.46 13.34
N TYR A 115 18.97 -6.73 12.77
CA TYR A 115 17.76 -5.97 13.11
C TYR A 115 17.31 -6.22 14.54
N VAL A 116 17.07 -7.47 14.90
CA VAL A 116 16.55 -7.82 16.22
C VAL A 116 17.51 -7.41 17.34
N PRO A 117 18.84 -7.66 17.26
CA PRO A 117 19.77 -7.16 18.25
C PRO A 117 19.70 -5.64 18.45
N ASN A 118 19.56 -4.87 17.37
CA ASN A 118 19.42 -3.42 17.45
C ASN A 118 18.04 -2.97 17.95
N GLN A 119 16.96 -3.70 17.67
CA GLN A 119 15.61 -3.29 18.05
C GLN A 119 15.23 -3.72 19.47
N ARG A 120 15.86 -4.73 20.08
CA ARG A 120 15.57 -5.13 21.46
C ARG A 120 15.71 -3.97 22.46
N SER A 121 16.73 -3.12 22.31
CA SER A 121 16.90 -1.94 23.17
C SER A 121 15.95 -0.80 22.82
N ASN A 122 15.58 -0.65 21.54
CA ASN A 122 14.73 0.43 21.05
C ASN A 122 13.22 0.15 21.23
N LEU A 123 12.84 -1.12 21.31
CA LEU A 123 11.46 -1.59 21.47
C LEU A 123 11.34 -2.48 22.71
N PRO A 124 11.58 -1.95 23.94
CA PRO A 124 11.66 -2.75 25.16
C PRO A 124 10.34 -3.44 25.55
N ARG A 125 9.22 -3.02 24.96
CA ARG A 125 7.92 -3.67 25.16
C ARG A 125 7.77 -4.95 24.33
N VAL A 126 8.43 -5.02 23.18
CA VAL A 126 8.32 -6.12 22.22
C VAL A 126 9.26 -7.26 22.62
N HIS A 127 8.70 -8.46 22.72
CA HIS A 127 9.49 -9.67 22.89
C HIS A 127 9.72 -10.34 21.53
N PHE A 128 10.98 -10.40 21.10
CA PHE A 128 11.39 -11.09 19.86
C PHE A 128 11.74 -12.56 20.17
N PRO A 129 11.01 -13.55 19.63
CA PRO A 129 11.21 -14.97 19.95
C PRO A 129 12.33 -15.64 19.12
N GLY A 130 13.39 -14.89 18.81
CA GLY A 130 14.54 -15.33 18.02
C GLY A 130 15.44 -14.15 17.68
N GLU A 131 16.37 -14.36 16.75
CA GLU A 131 17.38 -13.40 16.29
C GLU A 131 17.07 -12.82 14.90
N ALA A 132 16.20 -13.45 14.12
CA ALA A 132 15.73 -12.92 12.84
C ALA A 132 14.34 -13.46 12.49
N TYR A 133 13.63 -12.72 11.64
CA TYR A 133 12.40 -13.19 11.01
C TYR A 133 12.70 -14.16 9.87
N HIS A 134 11.99 -15.28 9.82
CA HIS A 134 11.95 -16.17 8.68
C HIS A 134 10.54 -16.78 8.56
N PRO A 135 9.90 -16.79 7.37
CA PRO A 135 8.54 -17.31 7.21
C PRO A 135 8.43 -18.82 7.54
N PHE A 136 9.56 -19.54 7.45
CA PHE A 136 9.68 -20.96 7.81
C PHE A 136 10.87 -21.17 8.76
N PRO A 137 10.76 -20.85 10.07
CA PRO A 137 11.90 -20.83 10.99
C PRO A 137 12.79 -22.08 10.98
N PRO A 138 12.27 -23.31 10.84
CA PRO A 138 13.11 -24.52 10.78
C PRO A 138 14.12 -24.55 9.62
N LEU A 139 13.93 -23.73 8.58
CA LEU A 139 14.86 -23.63 7.44
C LEU A 139 15.93 -22.54 7.63
N SER A 140 15.86 -21.76 8.71
CA SER A 140 16.82 -20.71 8.98
C SER A 140 18.13 -21.28 9.58
N PRO A 141 19.31 -20.80 9.15
CA PRO A 141 20.59 -21.19 9.74
C PRO A 141 20.85 -20.56 11.12
N ILE A 142 20.04 -19.57 11.52
CA ILE A 142 20.10 -18.91 12.83
C ILE A 142 18.75 -19.07 13.55
N PRO A 143 18.71 -18.93 14.89
CA PRO A 143 17.45 -18.97 15.64
C PRO A 143 16.48 -17.92 15.10
N ALA A 144 15.48 -18.35 14.33
CA ALA A 144 14.54 -17.45 13.67
C ALA A 144 13.12 -17.60 14.24
N PHE A 145 12.27 -16.63 13.94
CA PHE A 145 10.86 -16.64 14.30
C PHE A 145 9.98 -16.32 13.09
N SER A 146 8.78 -16.91 13.06
CA SER A 146 7.73 -16.57 12.10
C SER A 146 6.87 -15.42 12.61
N LEU A 147 6.01 -14.86 11.75
CA LEU A 147 5.04 -13.84 12.19
C LEU A 147 4.16 -14.34 13.36
N ALA A 148 3.77 -15.60 13.32
CA ALA A 148 2.93 -16.18 14.35
C ALA A 148 3.67 -16.42 15.68
N ASP A 149 4.97 -16.68 15.64
CA ASP A 149 5.79 -16.76 16.86
C ASP A 149 5.94 -15.38 17.48
N LEU A 150 6.17 -14.35 16.67
CA LEU A 150 6.18 -12.95 17.11
C LEU A 150 4.85 -12.58 17.78
N PHE A 151 3.72 -13.00 17.19
CA PHE A 151 2.42 -12.79 17.82
C PHE A 151 2.28 -13.55 19.14
N ASP A 152 2.68 -14.81 19.19
CA ASP A 152 2.62 -15.62 20.41
C ASP A 152 3.40 -15.01 21.57
N ALA A 153 4.57 -14.46 21.27
CA ALA A 153 5.43 -13.83 22.28
C ALA A 153 4.83 -12.54 22.88
N ASN A 154 3.86 -11.90 22.19
CA ASN A 154 3.37 -10.56 22.55
C ASN A 154 1.86 -10.48 22.81
N ALA A 155 1.07 -11.48 22.41
CA ALA A 155 -0.40 -11.46 22.46
C ALA A 155 -0.99 -11.15 23.85
N ALA A 156 -0.33 -11.61 24.92
CA ALA A 156 -0.78 -11.37 26.29
C ALA A 156 -0.46 -9.95 26.82
N ARG A 157 0.42 -9.22 26.12
CA ARG A 157 1.01 -7.96 26.61
C ARG A 157 0.44 -6.74 25.90
N MET A 158 0.09 -6.88 24.62
CA MET A 158 -0.36 -5.75 23.80
C MET A 158 -1.27 -6.17 22.65
N PRO A 159 -2.15 -5.26 22.19
CA PRO A 159 -2.86 -5.40 20.93
C PRO A 159 -1.88 -5.45 19.74
N MET A 160 -2.08 -6.39 18.83
CA MET A 160 -1.18 -6.63 17.70
C MET A 160 -1.89 -6.35 16.38
N TYR A 161 -1.24 -5.56 15.54
CA TYR A 161 -1.74 -5.14 14.25
C TYR A 161 -0.67 -5.37 13.19
N THR A 162 -1.12 -5.58 11.96
CA THR A 162 -0.25 -5.77 10.81
C THR A 162 -0.93 -5.21 9.56
N LEU A 163 -0.17 -4.79 8.56
CA LEU A 163 -0.69 -4.79 7.19
C LEU A 163 -0.88 -6.24 6.71
N PRO A 164 -1.58 -6.51 5.59
CA PRO A 164 -1.64 -7.85 5.04
C PRO A 164 -0.23 -8.46 4.94
N PRO A 165 0.01 -9.60 5.61
CA PRO A 165 1.35 -10.14 5.73
C PRO A 165 1.85 -10.67 4.38
N PRO A 166 3.17 -10.86 4.22
CA PRO A 166 3.75 -11.47 3.03
C PRO A 166 3.07 -12.80 2.69
N HIS A 167 2.74 -13.03 1.42
CA HIS A 167 2.02 -14.24 0.98
C HIS A 167 2.74 -15.56 1.29
N ASN A 168 4.06 -15.50 1.48
CA ASN A 168 4.88 -16.66 1.81
C ASN A 168 4.90 -16.99 3.32
N ASP A 169 4.43 -16.10 4.20
CA ASP A 169 4.24 -16.42 5.63
C ASP A 169 2.78 -16.76 5.93
N ILE A 170 2.53 -18.06 6.02
CA ILE A 170 1.22 -18.62 6.39
C ILE A 170 1.20 -19.14 7.84
N SER A 171 2.26 -18.91 8.62
CA SER A 171 2.43 -19.46 9.99
C SER A 171 1.31 -19.08 10.95
N TRP A 172 0.69 -17.92 10.71
CA TRP A 172 -0.37 -17.35 11.54
C TRP A 172 -1.73 -17.97 11.25
N GLN A 173 -1.94 -18.57 10.07
CA GLN A 173 -3.26 -19.00 9.62
C GLN A 173 -3.89 -20.06 10.51
N GLN A 174 -3.10 -20.88 11.21
CA GLN A 174 -3.62 -21.91 12.13
C GLN A 174 -3.90 -21.39 13.55
N ARG A 175 -3.25 -20.29 13.97
CA ARG A 175 -3.29 -19.79 15.36
C ARG A 175 -4.07 -18.48 15.51
N TYR A 176 -4.15 -17.69 14.44
CA TYR A 176 -4.71 -16.34 14.45
C TYR A 176 -5.73 -16.14 13.35
N ARG A 177 -6.62 -15.18 13.59
CA ARG A 177 -7.42 -14.49 12.58
C ARG A 177 -6.91 -13.07 12.47
N LEU A 178 -6.84 -12.58 11.24
CA LEU A 178 -6.47 -11.21 10.91
C LEU A 178 -7.75 -10.45 10.57
N LEU A 179 -8.33 -9.77 11.55
CA LEU A 179 -9.58 -9.03 11.33
C LEU A 179 -9.31 -7.62 10.81
N PRO A 180 -10.08 -7.13 9.83
CA PRO A 180 -9.89 -5.79 9.27
C PRO A 180 -10.01 -4.67 10.33
N VAL A 181 -9.15 -3.64 10.25
CA VAL A 181 -9.25 -2.35 10.94
C VAL A 181 -8.74 -1.26 10.01
N GLY A 182 -9.64 -0.58 9.30
CA GLY A 182 -9.24 0.33 8.23
C GLY A 182 -8.45 -0.42 7.14
N ILE A 183 -7.23 0.03 6.87
CA ILE A 183 -6.27 -0.65 5.97
C ILE A 183 -5.35 -1.66 6.69
N LEU A 184 -5.52 -1.82 8.00
CA LEU A 184 -4.74 -2.74 8.83
C LEU A 184 -5.53 -4.01 9.14
N ARG A 185 -4.84 -4.95 9.78
CA ARG A 185 -5.36 -6.19 10.33
C ARG A 185 -5.02 -6.29 11.80
N ARG A 186 -6.02 -6.49 12.66
CA ARG A 186 -5.79 -6.90 14.04
C ARG A 186 -5.57 -8.41 14.09
N ALA A 187 -4.44 -8.82 14.66
CA ALA A 187 -4.19 -10.21 14.96
C ALA A 187 -4.90 -10.62 16.26
N MET A 188 -5.79 -11.59 16.16
CA MET A 188 -6.48 -12.18 17.32
C MET A 188 -6.37 -13.68 17.29
N ARG A 189 -6.26 -14.30 18.47
CA ARG A 189 -6.33 -15.75 18.63
C ARG A 189 -7.61 -16.30 17.98
N ARG A 190 -7.52 -17.46 17.35
CA ARG A 190 -8.67 -18.08 16.66
C ARG A 190 -9.84 -18.36 17.60
N GLU A 191 -9.54 -18.75 18.83
CA GLU A 191 -10.49 -19.06 19.90
C GLU A 191 -11.11 -17.82 20.57
N ALA A 192 -10.61 -16.61 20.28
CA ALA A 192 -11.18 -15.39 20.86
C ALA A 192 -12.63 -15.19 20.40
N ASN A 193 -13.58 -15.11 21.33
CA ASN A 193 -14.95 -14.79 20.98
C ASN A 193 -15.05 -13.31 20.62
N THR A 194 -15.43 -12.98 19.39
CA THR A 194 -15.61 -11.59 18.95
C THR A 194 -16.79 -11.56 17.99
N SER A 195 -17.80 -10.77 18.34
CA SER A 195 -18.90 -10.46 17.42
C SER A 195 -18.33 -9.74 16.21
N LEU A 196 -18.38 -10.39 15.03
CA LEU A 196 -17.84 -9.77 13.84
C LEU A 196 -18.65 -8.53 13.46
N ALA A 197 -19.98 -8.53 13.63
CA ALA A 197 -20.81 -7.38 13.31
C ALA A 197 -20.42 -6.13 14.14
N GLU A 198 -20.18 -6.31 15.45
CA GLU A 198 -19.69 -5.21 16.31
C GLU A 198 -18.28 -4.79 15.93
N TRP A 199 -17.41 -5.75 15.62
CA TRP A 199 -16.06 -5.49 15.15
C TRP A 199 -16.03 -4.63 13.90
N ILE A 200 -16.87 -4.96 12.91
CA ILE A 200 -16.98 -4.27 11.62
C ILE A 200 -17.40 -2.81 11.82
N LYS A 201 -18.40 -2.57 12.69
CA LYS A 201 -18.87 -1.23 13.00
C LYS A 201 -17.78 -0.36 13.63
N HIS A 202 -16.87 -0.96 14.40
CA HIS A 202 -15.73 -0.26 14.96
C HIS A 202 -14.57 -0.12 13.97
N SER A 203 -14.33 -1.11 13.11
CA SER A 203 -13.24 -1.12 12.14
C SER A 203 -13.44 -0.14 10.99
N SER A 204 -14.68 0.19 10.66
CA SER A 204 -15.00 1.07 9.53
C SER A 204 -14.56 2.51 9.74
N ASN A 205 -14.57 2.98 10.99
CA ASN A 205 -14.12 4.33 11.35
C ASN A 205 -12.60 4.52 11.13
N ALA A 206 -11.87 3.42 10.98
CA ALA A 206 -10.43 3.44 10.71
C ALA A 206 -10.10 3.46 9.20
N LEU A 207 -11.10 3.41 8.31
CA LEU A 207 -10.85 3.51 6.87
C LEU A 207 -10.28 4.90 6.53
N PRO A 208 -9.25 4.97 5.67
CA PRO A 208 -8.59 6.22 5.35
C PRO A 208 -9.54 7.18 4.63
N THR A 209 -9.53 8.44 5.05
CA THR A 209 -10.32 9.55 4.46
C THR A 209 -9.45 10.55 3.69
N PHE A 210 -8.18 10.22 3.46
CA PHE A 210 -7.24 11.12 2.80
C PHE A 210 -7.45 11.19 1.27
N PRO A 211 -7.13 12.32 0.64
CA PRO A 211 -7.29 12.47 -0.80
C PRO A 211 -6.37 11.52 -1.56
N MET A 212 -6.89 10.94 -2.65
CA MET A 212 -6.06 10.11 -3.53
C MET A 212 -5.14 10.98 -4.39
N PRO A 213 -3.91 10.53 -4.68
CA PRO A 213 -2.97 11.24 -5.54
C PRO A 213 -3.53 11.53 -6.93
N ASN A 214 -3.24 12.75 -7.42
CA ASN A 214 -3.58 13.12 -8.79
C ASN A 214 -2.72 12.34 -9.79
N ALA A 215 -3.36 11.46 -10.57
CA ALA A 215 -2.69 10.60 -11.54
C ALA A 215 -1.97 11.35 -12.69
N SER A 216 -2.35 12.60 -12.99
CA SER A 216 -1.64 13.39 -14.02
C SER A 216 -0.30 13.93 -13.54
N ARG A 217 -0.16 14.12 -12.22
CA ARG A 217 1.09 14.55 -11.57
C ARG A 217 1.91 13.37 -11.09
N TYR A 218 1.25 12.39 -10.48
CA TYR A 218 1.86 11.22 -9.85
C TYR A 218 1.53 9.96 -10.65
N GLY A 219 2.35 9.73 -11.68
CA GLY A 219 2.24 8.57 -12.55
C GLY A 219 2.87 7.31 -11.95
N VAL A 220 2.83 6.23 -12.73
CA VAL A 220 3.45 4.93 -12.40
C VAL A 220 4.93 5.14 -12.05
N GLY A 221 5.38 4.49 -10.98
CA GLY A 221 6.76 4.57 -10.48
C GLY A 221 7.00 5.64 -9.42
N THR A 222 6.01 6.49 -9.13
CA THR A 222 6.04 7.41 -7.98
C THR A 222 5.60 6.72 -6.69
N TRP A 223 6.02 7.24 -5.54
CA TRP A 223 5.61 6.72 -4.24
C TRP A 223 4.12 6.96 -3.98
N GLU A 224 3.56 8.04 -4.49
CA GLU A 224 2.15 8.38 -4.36
C GLU A 224 1.29 7.39 -5.17
N ALA A 225 1.69 7.07 -6.40
CA ALA A 225 1.01 6.03 -7.17
C ALA A 225 1.08 4.68 -6.45
N ARG A 226 2.24 4.32 -5.90
CA ARG A 226 2.40 3.08 -5.12
C ARG A 226 1.54 3.08 -3.84
N MET A 227 1.46 4.21 -3.16
CA MET A 227 0.62 4.39 -1.99
C MET A 227 -0.85 4.21 -2.31
N LYS A 228 -1.32 4.81 -3.42
CA LYS A 228 -2.68 4.64 -3.91
C LYS A 228 -2.99 3.17 -4.17
N GLU A 229 -2.10 2.45 -4.85
CA GLU A 229 -2.25 1.01 -5.11
C GLU A 229 -2.37 0.19 -3.82
N GLU A 230 -1.49 0.42 -2.84
CA GLU A 230 -1.53 -0.30 -1.56
C GLU A 230 -2.77 0.06 -0.73
N ALA A 231 -3.13 1.34 -0.65
CA ALA A 231 -4.34 1.79 0.03
C ALA A 231 -5.60 1.16 -0.60
N HIS A 232 -5.72 1.21 -1.93
CA HIS A 232 -6.84 0.57 -2.64
C HIS A 232 -6.87 -0.94 -2.38
N SER A 233 -5.72 -1.62 -2.51
CA SER A 233 -5.59 -3.06 -2.26
C SER A 233 -6.06 -3.46 -0.86
N ASN A 234 -5.71 -2.67 0.15
CA ASN A 234 -6.11 -2.92 1.53
C ASN A 234 -7.61 -2.65 1.75
N ILE A 235 -8.20 -1.63 1.11
CA ILE A 235 -9.66 -1.41 1.15
C ILE A 235 -10.40 -2.56 0.45
N TYR A 236 -9.90 -3.08 -0.69
CA TYR A 236 -10.47 -4.29 -1.31
C TYR A 236 -10.45 -5.47 -0.38
N ALA A 237 -9.31 -5.69 0.29
CA ALA A 237 -9.15 -6.80 1.20
C ALA A 237 -10.02 -6.61 2.47
N TYR A 238 -10.29 -5.38 2.91
CA TYR A 238 -11.29 -5.07 3.95
C TYR A 238 -12.69 -5.52 3.51
N VAL A 239 -13.13 -5.08 2.33
CA VAL A 239 -14.45 -5.40 1.78
C VAL A 239 -14.61 -6.90 1.53
N HIS A 240 -13.58 -7.55 1.01
CA HIS A 240 -13.62 -8.99 0.73
C HIS A 240 -13.78 -9.82 2.00
N ASP A 241 -13.02 -9.51 3.05
CA ASP A 241 -13.14 -10.22 4.34
C ASP A 241 -14.52 -10.03 4.94
N LEU A 242 -15.06 -8.82 4.85
CA LEU A 242 -16.40 -8.46 5.29
C LEU A 242 -17.49 -9.26 4.55
N LEU A 243 -17.44 -9.29 3.21
CA LEU A 243 -18.40 -10.04 2.40
C LEU A 243 -18.28 -11.55 2.64
N THR A 244 -17.06 -12.07 2.79
CA THR A 244 -16.81 -13.49 3.03
C THR A 244 -17.46 -13.94 4.33
N GLU A 245 -17.31 -13.18 5.41
CA GLU A 245 -17.98 -13.57 6.64
C GLU A 245 -19.49 -13.30 6.61
N ALA A 246 -19.92 -12.18 6.02
CA ALA A 246 -21.34 -11.89 5.89
C ALA A 246 -22.07 -13.03 5.15
N ALA A 247 -21.46 -13.60 4.12
CA ALA A 247 -21.96 -14.77 3.40
C ALA A 247 -22.04 -16.03 4.28
N ARG A 248 -21.05 -16.28 5.16
CA ARG A 248 -21.06 -17.42 6.08
C ARG A 248 -22.20 -17.34 7.10
N ASN A 249 -22.49 -16.13 7.59
CA ASN A 249 -23.47 -15.91 8.65
C ASN A 249 -24.83 -15.44 8.13
N SER A 250 -25.00 -15.30 6.81
CA SER A 250 -26.18 -14.67 6.19
C SER A 250 -26.50 -13.29 6.77
N ASP A 251 -25.46 -12.52 7.10
CA ASP A 251 -25.57 -11.21 7.75
C ASP A 251 -25.75 -10.09 6.72
N GLN A 252 -27.00 -9.70 6.52
CA GLN A 252 -27.37 -8.65 5.57
C GLN A 252 -26.78 -7.28 5.92
N GLU A 253 -26.61 -6.95 7.22
CA GLU A 253 -26.12 -5.63 7.64
C GLU A 253 -24.63 -5.46 7.32
N SER A 254 -23.84 -6.52 7.48
CA SER A 254 -22.45 -6.54 7.05
C SER A 254 -22.28 -6.35 5.54
N ILE A 255 -23.16 -6.94 4.72
CA ILE A 255 -23.14 -6.71 3.26
C ILE A 255 -23.51 -5.25 2.93
N LYS A 256 -24.55 -4.70 3.56
CA LYS A 256 -24.92 -3.28 3.37
C LYS A 256 -23.77 -2.35 3.76
N HIS A 257 -23.04 -2.67 4.81
CA HIS A 257 -21.88 -1.91 5.21
C HIS A 257 -20.74 -1.98 4.17
N ALA A 258 -20.48 -3.17 3.60
CA ALA A 258 -19.51 -3.33 2.51
C ALA A 258 -19.89 -2.46 1.29
N VAL A 259 -21.18 -2.44 0.93
CA VAL A 259 -21.73 -1.57 -0.12
C VAL A 259 -21.46 -0.10 0.20
N GLN A 260 -21.73 0.35 1.43
CA GLN A 260 -21.50 1.75 1.83
C GLN A 260 -20.03 2.17 1.66
N VAL A 261 -19.09 1.31 2.08
CA VAL A 261 -17.64 1.55 1.95
C VAL A 261 -17.22 1.65 0.48
N LEU A 262 -17.72 0.73 -0.37
CA LEU A 262 -17.44 0.75 -1.80
C LEU A 262 -17.99 2.01 -2.48
N GLU A 263 -19.24 2.37 -2.18
CA GLU A 263 -19.87 3.57 -2.73
C GLU A 263 -19.15 4.86 -2.30
N SER A 264 -18.75 4.97 -1.02
CA SER A 264 -18.01 6.15 -0.55
C SER A 264 -16.65 6.26 -1.24
N THR A 265 -15.97 5.13 -1.43
CA THR A 265 -14.67 5.09 -2.10
C THR A 265 -14.78 5.47 -3.58
N ILE A 266 -15.80 4.94 -4.28
CA ILE A 266 -16.08 5.28 -5.68
C ILE A 266 -16.41 6.77 -5.85
N ARG A 267 -17.20 7.35 -4.94
CA ARG A 267 -17.54 8.79 -4.97
C ARG A 267 -16.31 9.69 -4.86
N GLN A 268 -15.26 9.27 -4.15
CA GLN A 268 -14.02 10.03 -4.02
C GLN A 268 -13.14 9.98 -5.28
N GLN A 269 -13.45 9.10 -6.24
CA GLN A 269 -12.65 8.87 -7.45
C GLN A 269 -13.31 9.44 -8.73
N THR A 270 -14.41 10.19 -8.60
CA THR A 270 -15.09 10.78 -9.75
C THR A 270 -14.21 11.79 -10.49
N PRO A 271 -14.23 11.83 -11.84
CA PRO A 271 -15.18 11.14 -12.73
C PRO A 271 -14.75 9.72 -13.17
N HIS A 272 -13.56 9.25 -12.81
CA HIS A 272 -12.99 7.99 -13.30
C HIS A 272 -12.76 7.00 -12.14
N PRO A 273 -13.81 6.28 -11.69
CA PRO A 273 -13.67 5.33 -10.60
C PRO A 273 -12.80 4.14 -11.00
N ASP A 274 -12.06 3.60 -10.05
CA ASP A 274 -11.28 2.38 -10.25
C ASP A 274 -12.23 1.22 -10.62
N PRO A 275 -12.05 0.56 -11.79
CA PRO A 275 -12.91 -0.55 -12.19
C PRO A 275 -12.97 -1.67 -11.16
N ASN A 276 -11.92 -1.87 -10.36
CA ASN A 276 -11.91 -2.88 -9.31
C ASN A 276 -12.96 -2.57 -8.22
N PHE A 277 -13.12 -1.30 -7.79
CA PHE A 277 -14.16 -0.93 -6.80
C PHE A 277 -15.56 -1.15 -7.37
N VAL A 278 -15.76 -0.78 -8.63
CA VAL A 278 -17.06 -0.95 -9.30
C VAL A 278 -17.42 -2.43 -9.47
N PHE A 279 -16.45 -3.28 -9.82
CA PHE A 279 -16.63 -4.73 -9.89
C PHE A 279 -17.06 -5.31 -8.54
N HIS A 280 -16.34 -4.96 -7.47
CA HIS A 280 -16.67 -5.42 -6.12
C HIS A 280 -18.01 -4.88 -5.63
N LEU A 281 -18.44 -3.69 -6.08
CA LEU A 281 -19.78 -3.16 -5.78
C LEU A 281 -20.87 -3.99 -6.42
N GLY A 282 -20.69 -4.40 -7.68
CA GLY A 282 -21.60 -5.33 -8.35
C GLY A 282 -21.70 -6.66 -7.61
N TYR A 283 -20.57 -7.22 -7.19
CA TYR A 283 -20.55 -8.46 -6.40
C TYR A 283 -21.22 -8.31 -5.03
N ALA A 284 -20.98 -7.20 -4.32
CA ALA A 284 -21.62 -6.93 -3.04
C ALA A 284 -23.15 -6.85 -3.17
N TYR A 285 -23.66 -6.17 -4.20
CA TYR A 285 -25.09 -6.14 -4.50
C TYR A 285 -25.63 -7.51 -4.91
N GLN A 286 -24.85 -8.33 -5.62
CA GLN A 286 -25.22 -9.70 -5.94
C GLN A 286 -25.38 -10.56 -4.67
N GLU A 287 -24.47 -10.46 -3.71
CA GLU A 287 -24.60 -11.14 -2.42
C GLU A 287 -25.79 -10.61 -1.61
N LEU A 288 -26.01 -9.29 -1.62
CA LEU A 288 -27.16 -8.67 -0.95
C LEU A 288 -28.49 -9.18 -1.54
N LEU A 289 -28.58 -9.25 -2.87
CA LEU A 289 -29.76 -9.71 -3.60
C LEU A 289 -30.16 -11.14 -3.24
N LYS A 290 -29.19 -12.03 -2.97
CA LYS A 290 -29.48 -13.42 -2.54
C LYS A 290 -30.30 -13.45 -1.25
N LEU A 291 -30.06 -12.49 -0.34
CA LEU A 291 -30.74 -12.39 0.95
C LEU A 291 -32.01 -11.53 0.86
N SER A 292 -31.91 -10.32 0.30
CA SER A 292 -33.00 -9.35 0.29
C SER A 292 -34.11 -9.69 -0.71
N ARG A 293 -33.75 -10.33 -1.84
CA ARG A 293 -34.59 -10.54 -3.03
C ARG A 293 -35.28 -9.27 -3.55
N ALA A 294 -34.75 -8.09 -3.22
CA ALA A 294 -35.34 -6.82 -3.61
C ALA A 294 -35.00 -6.46 -5.06
N ALA A 295 -35.98 -5.99 -5.84
CA ALA A 295 -35.77 -5.53 -7.20
C ALA A 295 -34.76 -4.36 -7.27
N ALA A 296 -34.78 -3.47 -6.28
CA ALA A 296 -33.83 -2.36 -6.19
C ALA A 296 -32.36 -2.82 -6.10
N ASP A 297 -32.08 -3.94 -5.40
CA ASP A 297 -30.72 -4.47 -5.30
C ASP A 297 -30.27 -5.11 -6.61
N LEU A 298 -31.20 -5.73 -7.35
CA LEU A 298 -30.96 -6.23 -8.71
C LEU A 298 -30.60 -5.09 -9.66
N ASP A 299 -31.35 -3.98 -9.63
CA ASP A 299 -31.08 -2.82 -10.48
C ASP A 299 -29.71 -2.19 -10.18
N ARG A 300 -29.34 -2.09 -8.89
CA ARG A 300 -28.04 -1.59 -8.46
C ARG A 300 -26.89 -2.52 -8.84
N MET A 301 -27.09 -3.84 -8.72
CA MET A 301 -26.15 -4.86 -9.20
C MET A 301 -25.90 -4.71 -10.71
N ILE A 302 -26.98 -4.66 -11.52
CA ILE A 302 -26.89 -4.52 -12.98
C ILE A 302 -26.19 -3.21 -13.35
N THR A 303 -26.55 -2.10 -12.69
CA THR A 303 -25.95 -0.79 -12.93
C THR A 303 -24.45 -0.83 -12.66
N SER A 304 -24.04 -1.36 -11.50
CA SER A 304 -22.62 -1.47 -11.13
C SER A 304 -21.83 -2.30 -12.14
N PHE A 305 -22.35 -3.45 -12.56
CA PHE A 305 -21.68 -4.30 -13.55
C PHE A 305 -21.60 -3.65 -14.95
N ARG A 306 -22.62 -2.88 -15.36
CA ARG A 306 -22.54 -2.10 -16.61
C ARG A 306 -21.48 -0.99 -16.51
N THR A 307 -21.43 -0.27 -15.40
CA THR A 307 -20.39 0.73 -15.15
C THR A 307 -19.00 0.10 -15.17
N PHE A 308 -18.82 -1.10 -14.60
CA PHE A 308 -17.57 -1.84 -14.69
C PHE A 308 -17.19 -2.13 -16.16
N LEU A 309 -18.13 -2.63 -16.98
CA LEU A 309 -17.86 -2.90 -18.40
C LEU A 309 -17.52 -1.64 -19.22
N GLN A 310 -17.92 -0.46 -18.75
CA GLN A 310 -17.53 0.81 -19.37
C GLN A 310 -16.13 1.27 -18.92
N ALA A 311 -15.80 1.08 -17.64
CA ALA A 311 -14.54 1.57 -17.06
C ALA A 311 -13.35 0.60 -17.25
N ALA A 312 -13.59 -0.71 -17.26
CA ALA A 312 -12.55 -1.72 -17.33
C ALA A 312 -11.93 -1.82 -18.74
N PRO A 313 -10.59 -2.00 -18.86
CA PRO A 313 -9.94 -2.15 -20.15
C PRO A 313 -10.41 -3.43 -20.87
N PRO A 314 -10.43 -3.47 -22.23
CA PRO A 314 -10.90 -4.64 -22.97
C PRO A 314 -10.16 -5.96 -22.64
N SER A 315 -8.92 -5.86 -22.19
CA SER A 315 -8.08 -7.01 -21.78
C SER A 315 -8.43 -7.59 -20.41
N ASP A 316 -9.30 -6.94 -19.62
CA ASP A 316 -9.68 -7.41 -18.29
C ASP A 316 -10.50 -8.71 -18.40
N GLU A 317 -9.95 -9.81 -17.86
CA GLU A 317 -10.53 -11.15 -17.95
C GLU A 317 -11.92 -11.25 -17.29
N ARG A 318 -12.18 -10.42 -16.28
CA ARG A 318 -13.45 -10.41 -15.53
C ARG A 318 -14.62 -9.90 -16.38
N ARG A 319 -14.35 -9.21 -17.50
CA ARG A 319 -15.42 -8.75 -18.41
C ARG A 319 -16.28 -9.90 -18.91
N LYS A 320 -15.68 -11.05 -19.24
CA LYS A 320 -16.42 -12.25 -19.68
C LYS A 320 -17.36 -12.76 -18.61
N GLN A 321 -16.88 -12.81 -17.36
CA GLN A 321 -17.68 -13.21 -16.20
C GLN A 321 -18.87 -12.25 -16.01
N VAL A 322 -18.63 -10.94 -16.06
CA VAL A 322 -19.67 -9.93 -15.85
C VAL A 322 -20.75 -9.97 -16.94
N VAL A 323 -20.36 -10.17 -18.21
CA VAL A 323 -21.34 -10.36 -19.30
C VAL A 323 -22.21 -11.59 -19.02
N GLY A 324 -21.62 -12.73 -18.66
CA GLY A 324 -22.39 -13.93 -18.32
C GLY A 324 -23.35 -13.74 -17.14
N ILE A 325 -22.96 -12.96 -16.13
CA ILE A 325 -23.84 -12.60 -15.01
C ILE A 325 -25.02 -11.77 -15.50
N LEU A 326 -24.77 -10.72 -16.29
CA LEU A 326 -25.84 -9.85 -16.81
C LEU A 326 -26.83 -10.63 -17.70
N ASP A 327 -26.33 -11.52 -18.55
CA ASP A 327 -27.15 -12.37 -19.40
C ASP A 327 -28.05 -13.29 -18.57
N PHE A 328 -27.54 -13.86 -17.47
CA PHE A 328 -28.32 -14.71 -16.57
C PHE A 328 -29.50 -13.95 -15.94
N TYR A 329 -29.27 -12.73 -15.46
CA TYR A 329 -30.28 -11.94 -14.76
C TYR A 329 -31.26 -11.19 -15.69
N GLN A 330 -30.92 -11.02 -16.97
CA GLN A 330 -31.80 -10.38 -17.97
C GLN A 330 -32.71 -11.36 -18.71
N ARG A 331 -32.48 -12.68 -18.59
CA ARG A 331 -33.38 -13.68 -19.18
C ARG A 331 -34.75 -13.65 -18.49
N PRO A 332 -35.87 -13.68 -19.24
CA PRO A 332 -37.18 -13.87 -18.63
C PRO A 332 -37.20 -15.20 -17.88
N ARG A 333 -37.58 -15.16 -16.60
CA ARG A 333 -37.77 -16.39 -15.80
C ARG A 333 -39.02 -17.09 -16.35
N VAL A 334 -38.82 -18.27 -16.94
CA VAL A 334 -39.90 -19.16 -17.42
C VAL A 334 -40.61 -19.80 -16.25
#